data_AF-D6WF28-F1
#
_entry.id   AF-D6WF28-F1
#
_cell.length_a   1.000
_cell.length_b   1.000
_cell.length_c   1.000
_cell.angle_alpha   90.00
_cell.angle_beta   90.00
_cell.angle_gamma   90.00
#
_symmetry.space_group_name_H-M   'P 1'
#
loop_
_entity.id
_entity.type
_entity.pdbx_description
1 polymer ?
#
loop_
_entity_poly.entity_id
_entity_poly.type
_entity_poly.pdbx_seq_one_letter_code
_entity_poly.pdbx_strand_id
1 'polypeptide(L)'
;MAELVQRHLESMAEEIEEMRRTRLYTLEETRLILKNRKEFEYKINGVSKNLQDFMEYITYEKVLLKQIEHRRDKNTIAERKSSIEYKILRRIKNLYEIALQRFSGDFSLCLSYFKFCKQTHDINAANIALQTMIKNCSQTPEVWQVAAAWHAHDRKDLNSALIALNKGLTLHKNSQLLYTEAIKLELSVIKNNAPEDTELQRRVCAKIETYLQLICVHINDFKFLIEILNLLELYSFTKSVQNLIIDKLLKNHSESELVWDALAQRERRGFHYGQSNSEQANSKEVCLSLCFAKYEEGLKKVSPSEKASLWSVYLDCLEEARLENNQLPDILKTLKMALKQASDENYLPDRYYIKWVELANDKEVLHILEKGTSAFPESIDLWKLLLRYATINDMEKKVNEIFDKGTQMLKENSLPLWFMYLRYYGLLAKDDVIDSTYRKALTQPPEISQVLKPRYIEWLALQKGINDARKMYNVLANQEPFCKELHSTMSKLESMEIQHDYKVWACVHQLACKQFGREDVDVWINHILFYLHFNKTDSVNENVQRIYRDAENTLTPLLLPDFKERYEKALSEL
;
A
#
# COMPACT_ATOMS: atom_id res chain seq x y z
N MET A 1 -4.97 -55.20 -14.93
CA MET A 1 -4.26 -53.91 -14.98
C MET A 1 -3.26 -53.86 -16.12
N ALA A 2 -2.32 -54.82 -16.23
CA ALA A 2 -1.31 -54.84 -17.30
C ALA A 2 -1.88 -55.02 -18.72
N GLU A 3 -2.89 -55.88 -18.92
CA GLU A 3 -3.52 -56.10 -20.24
C GLU A 3 -4.25 -54.86 -20.78
N LEU A 4 -4.85 -54.05 -19.90
CA LEU A 4 -5.56 -52.83 -20.29
C LEU A 4 -4.59 -51.72 -20.70
N VAL A 5 -3.47 -51.58 -19.98
CA VAL A 5 -2.35 -50.70 -20.36
C VAL A 5 -1.74 -51.15 -21.69
N GLN A 6 -1.55 -52.45 -21.89
CA GLN A 6 -0.98 -52.99 -23.13
C GLN A 6 -1.88 -52.70 -24.34
N ARG A 7 -3.19 -52.88 -24.21
CA ARG A 7 -4.17 -52.54 -25.25
C ARG A 7 -4.22 -51.05 -25.58
N HIS A 8 -4.08 -50.18 -24.58
CA HIS A 8 -3.99 -48.73 -24.79
C HIS A 8 -2.70 -48.37 -25.55
N LEU A 9 -1.57 -48.97 -25.18
CA LEU A 9 -0.28 -48.75 -25.83
C LEU A 9 -0.26 -49.23 -27.28
N GLU A 10 -0.93 -50.34 -27.59
CA GLU A 10 -1.09 -50.84 -28.96
C GLU A 10 -1.86 -49.85 -29.85
N SER A 11 -2.95 -49.25 -29.34
CA SER A 11 -3.67 -48.20 -30.06
C SER A 11 -2.84 -46.92 -30.25
N MET A 12 -1.92 -46.62 -29.32
CA MET A 12 -0.99 -45.49 -29.42
C MET A 12 0.17 -45.77 -30.39
N ALA A 13 0.51 -47.03 -30.64
CA ALA A 13 1.63 -47.41 -31.51
C ALA A 13 1.38 -46.99 -32.96
N GLU A 14 0.15 -47.16 -33.45
CA GLU A 14 -0.26 -46.71 -34.79
C GLU A 14 -0.11 -45.18 -34.94
N GLU A 15 -0.52 -44.42 -33.92
CA GLU A 15 -0.40 -42.95 -33.89
C GLU A 15 1.07 -42.50 -33.88
N ILE A 16 1.92 -43.17 -33.08
CA ILE A 16 3.35 -42.87 -32.99
C ILE A 16 4.06 -43.22 -34.30
N GLU A 17 3.69 -44.30 -34.96
CA GLU A 17 4.22 -44.65 -36.28
C GLU A 17 3.81 -43.62 -37.34
N GLU A 18 2.59 -43.09 -37.26
CA GLU A 18 2.14 -41.98 -38.11
C GLU A 18 2.94 -40.68 -37.88
N MET A 19 3.28 -40.37 -36.62
CA MET A 19 4.16 -39.23 -36.29
C MET A 19 5.58 -39.39 -36.88
N ARG A 20 6.09 -40.63 -36.98
CA ARG A 20 7.38 -40.93 -37.62
C ARG A 20 7.30 -40.78 -39.13
N ARG A 21 6.26 -41.35 -39.75
CA ARG A 21 6.07 -41.32 -41.21
C ARG A 21 5.93 -39.89 -41.74
N THR A 22 5.26 -39.02 -40.97
CA THR A 22 5.09 -37.59 -41.30
C THR A 22 6.32 -36.72 -40.96
N ARG A 23 7.42 -37.32 -40.48
CA ARG A 23 8.67 -36.65 -40.06
C ARG A 23 8.48 -35.51 -39.03
N LEU A 24 7.41 -35.57 -38.24
CA LEU A 24 7.12 -34.57 -37.20
C LEU A 24 8.02 -34.76 -35.97
N TYR A 25 8.44 -36.00 -35.72
CA TYR A 25 9.27 -36.38 -34.59
C TYR A 25 10.36 -37.36 -35.01
N THR A 26 11.51 -37.28 -34.35
CA THR A 26 12.61 -38.23 -34.59
C THR A 26 12.33 -39.59 -33.91
N LEU A 27 13.14 -40.59 -34.26
CA LEU A 27 13.03 -41.92 -33.69
C LEU A 27 13.30 -41.93 -32.17
N GLU A 28 14.15 -41.03 -31.70
CA GLU A 28 14.45 -40.84 -30.28
C GLU A 28 13.31 -40.14 -29.55
N GLU A 29 12.76 -39.07 -30.13
CA GLU A 29 11.63 -38.34 -29.53
C GLU A 29 10.38 -39.22 -29.43
N THR A 30 10.08 -40.03 -30.46
CA THR A 30 8.93 -40.94 -30.43
C THR A 30 9.08 -42.08 -29.42
N ARG A 31 10.31 -42.53 -29.15
CA ARG A 31 10.58 -43.49 -28.04
C ARG A 31 10.35 -42.83 -26.68
N LEU A 32 10.74 -41.56 -26.53
CA LEU A 32 10.49 -40.80 -25.31
C LEU A 32 8.99 -40.59 -25.07
N ILE A 33 8.22 -40.25 -26.12
CA ILE A 33 6.76 -40.10 -26.03
C ILE A 33 6.10 -41.40 -25.58
N LEU A 34 6.50 -42.54 -26.15
CA LEU A 34 5.97 -43.86 -25.78
C LEU A 34 6.30 -44.23 -24.33
N LYS A 35 7.53 -43.94 -23.88
CA LYS A 35 7.96 -44.16 -22.50
C LYS A 35 7.12 -43.34 -21.52
N ASN A 36 6.98 -42.04 -21.78
CA ASN A 36 6.22 -41.14 -20.92
C ASN A 36 4.73 -41.54 -20.87
N ARG A 37 4.11 -41.84 -22.02
CA ARG A 37 2.72 -42.35 -22.07
C ARG A 37 2.55 -43.65 -21.29
N LYS A 38 3.49 -44.59 -21.40
CA LYS A 38 3.49 -45.83 -20.64
C LYS A 38 3.55 -45.57 -19.13
N GLU A 39 4.42 -44.68 -18.68
CA GLU A 39 4.52 -44.29 -17.26
C GLU A 39 3.20 -43.68 -16.75
N PHE A 40 2.57 -42.78 -17.51
CA PHE A 40 1.27 -42.22 -17.14
C PHE A 40 0.15 -43.26 -17.12
N GLU A 41 0.09 -44.17 -18.09
CA GLU A 41 -0.91 -45.25 -18.12
C GLU A 41 -0.77 -46.20 -16.91
N TYR A 42 0.44 -46.47 -16.44
CA TYR A 42 0.66 -47.24 -15.21
C TYR A 42 0.25 -46.46 -13.96
N LYS A 43 0.54 -45.15 -13.90
CA LYS A 43 0.12 -44.29 -12.77
C LYS A 43 -1.40 -44.22 -12.63
N ILE A 44 -2.12 -43.92 -13.71
CA ILE A 44 -3.60 -43.76 -13.66
C ILE A 44 -4.35 -45.09 -13.45
N ASN A 45 -3.75 -46.22 -13.83
CA ASN A 45 -4.30 -47.56 -13.64
C ASN A 45 -3.71 -48.29 -12.42
N GLY A 46 -2.89 -47.60 -11.62
CA GLY A 46 -2.31 -48.12 -10.38
C GLY A 46 -3.34 -48.35 -9.28
N VAL A 47 -2.86 -48.91 -8.16
CA VAL A 47 -3.69 -49.28 -7.00
C VAL A 47 -4.27 -48.04 -6.30
N SER A 48 -3.48 -46.98 -6.13
CA SER A 48 -3.91 -45.67 -5.65
C SER A 48 -4.10 -44.71 -6.84
N LYS A 49 -5.33 -44.29 -7.10
CA LYS A 49 -5.66 -43.38 -8.19
C LYS A 49 -5.74 -41.96 -7.64
N ASN A 50 -4.77 -41.12 -7.98
CA ASN A 50 -4.78 -39.72 -7.58
C ASN A 50 -5.28 -38.83 -8.72
N LEU A 51 -6.04 -37.80 -8.39
CA LEU A 51 -6.49 -36.79 -9.37
C LEU A 51 -5.31 -36.08 -10.05
N GLN A 52 -4.23 -35.83 -9.31
CA GLN A 52 -3.02 -35.19 -9.81
C GLN A 52 -2.39 -35.96 -10.98
N ASP A 53 -2.38 -37.29 -10.92
CA ASP A 53 -1.83 -38.14 -11.99
C ASP A 53 -2.65 -38.01 -13.29
N PHE A 54 -3.97 -37.86 -13.19
CA PHE A 54 -4.83 -37.58 -14.34
C PHE A 54 -4.55 -36.18 -14.92
N MET A 55 -4.40 -35.17 -14.06
CA MET A 55 -4.15 -33.79 -14.48
C MET A 55 -2.77 -33.62 -15.14
N GLU A 56 -1.75 -34.29 -14.63
CA GLU A 56 -0.41 -34.32 -15.22
C GLU A 56 -0.43 -34.97 -16.60
N TYR A 57 -1.12 -36.12 -16.74
CA TYR A 57 -1.23 -36.80 -18.02
C TYR A 57 -2.01 -35.96 -19.06
N ILE A 58 -3.12 -35.35 -18.65
CA ILE A 58 -3.89 -34.44 -19.51
C ILE A 58 -3.04 -33.24 -19.94
N THR A 59 -2.26 -32.66 -19.03
CA THR A 59 -1.37 -31.53 -19.32
C THR A 59 -0.30 -31.93 -20.32
N TYR A 60 0.31 -33.10 -20.13
CA TYR A 60 1.28 -33.67 -21.06
C TYR A 60 0.70 -33.84 -22.47
N GLU A 61 -0.47 -34.46 -22.61
CA GLU A 61 -1.12 -34.65 -23.93
C GLU A 61 -1.52 -33.31 -24.58
N LYS A 62 -1.93 -32.30 -23.80
CA LYS A 62 -2.19 -30.94 -24.32
C LYS A 62 -0.92 -30.25 -24.84
N VAL A 63 0.20 -30.39 -24.12
CA VAL A 63 1.49 -29.84 -24.56
C VAL A 63 1.94 -30.53 -25.85
N LEU A 64 1.80 -31.86 -25.91
CA LEU A 64 2.12 -32.63 -27.10
C LEU A 64 1.28 -32.21 -28.31
N LEU A 65 -0.03 -31.99 -28.14
CA LEU A 65 -0.90 -31.49 -29.20
C LEU A 65 -0.42 -30.14 -29.74
N LYS A 66 -0.10 -29.18 -28.86
CA LYS A 66 0.42 -27.86 -29.26
C LYS A 66 1.77 -27.94 -29.98
N GLN A 67 2.64 -28.85 -29.55
CA GLN A 67 3.93 -29.06 -30.22
C GLN A 67 3.74 -29.64 -31.63
N ILE A 68 2.79 -30.55 -31.81
CA ILE A 68 2.43 -31.11 -33.13
C ILE A 68 1.90 -30.00 -34.04
N GLU A 69 0.97 -29.17 -33.56
CA GLU A 69 0.42 -28.04 -34.30
C GLU A 69 1.53 -27.06 -34.73
N HIS A 70 2.39 -26.66 -33.79
CA HIS A 70 3.50 -25.73 -34.08
C HIS A 70 4.51 -26.30 -35.09
N ARG A 71 4.86 -27.59 -34.96
CA ARG A 71 5.79 -28.25 -35.90
C ARG A 71 5.19 -28.40 -37.30
N ARG A 72 3.86 -28.57 -37.40
CA ARG A 72 3.15 -28.61 -38.70
C ARG A 72 3.10 -27.25 -39.36
N ASP A 73 2.83 -26.19 -38.60
CA ASP A 73 2.80 -24.82 -39.10
C ASP A 73 4.17 -24.38 -39.61
N LYS A 74 5.25 -24.72 -38.87
CA LYS A 74 6.63 -24.37 -39.26
C LYS A 74 7.12 -25.11 -40.51
N ASN A 75 6.66 -26.35 -40.72
CA ASN A 75 7.15 -27.21 -41.81
C ASN A 75 6.16 -27.27 -43.00
N THR A 76 5.05 -26.54 -42.98
CA THR A 76 4.00 -26.53 -44.02
C THR A 76 3.51 -27.93 -44.42
N ILE A 77 3.42 -28.86 -43.46
CA ILE A 77 3.04 -30.26 -43.71
C ILE A 77 1.52 -30.37 -43.63
N ALA A 78 0.85 -30.61 -44.77
CA ALA A 78 -0.61 -30.78 -44.86
C ALA A 78 -1.07 -32.26 -44.92
N GLU A 79 -0.15 -33.22 -45.06
CA GLU A 79 -0.49 -34.64 -45.15
C GLU A 79 -1.11 -35.18 -43.85
N ARG A 80 -2.27 -35.84 -43.96
CA ARG A 80 -3.08 -36.33 -42.82
C ARG A 80 -3.29 -35.27 -41.73
N LYS A 81 -3.51 -34.02 -42.13
CA LYS A 81 -4.03 -32.97 -41.26
C LYS A 81 -5.30 -33.53 -40.58
N SER A 82 -5.34 -33.53 -39.25
CA SER A 82 -6.47 -33.95 -38.40
C SER A 82 -6.48 -35.40 -37.86
N SER A 83 -5.76 -36.38 -38.43
CA SER A 83 -5.89 -37.77 -37.93
C SER A 83 -5.16 -37.99 -36.59
N ILE A 84 -3.96 -37.41 -36.43
CA ILE A 84 -3.15 -37.56 -35.22
C ILE A 84 -3.73 -36.66 -34.12
N GLU A 85 -4.07 -35.42 -34.47
CA GLU A 85 -4.68 -34.45 -33.57
C GLU A 85 -6.02 -34.97 -33.04
N TYR A 86 -6.87 -35.55 -33.90
CA TYR A 86 -8.14 -36.13 -33.48
C TYR A 86 -7.96 -37.30 -32.50
N LYS A 87 -6.97 -38.18 -32.71
CA LYS A 87 -6.67 -39.29 -31.78
C LYS A 87 -6.22 -38.76 -30.41
N ILE A 88 -5.37 -37.72 -30.38
CA ILE A 88 -4.91 -37.09 -29.13
C ILE A 88 -6.07 -36.36 -28.43
N LEU A 89 -6.90 -35.61 -29.18
CA LEU A 89 -8.08 -34.93 -28.63
C LEU A 89 -9.07 -35.92 -28.03
N ARG A 90 -9.33 -37.05 -28.70
CA ARG A 90 -10.17 -38.12 -28.17
C ARG A 90 -9.58 -38.74 -26.91
N ARG A 91 -8.25 -38.90 -26.83
CA ARG A 91 -7.58 -39.38 -25.61
C ARG A 91 -7.77 -38.40 -24.45
N ILE A 92 -7.52 -37.11 -24.68
CA ILE A 92 -7.73 -36.08 -23.65
C ILE A 92 -9.19 -36.10 -23.16
N LYS A 93 -10.16 -36.21 -24.08
CA LYS A 93 -11.59 -36.34 -23.74
C LYS A 93 -11.85 -37.56 -22.86
N ASN A 94 -11.38 -38.74 -23.25
CA ASN A 94 -11.56 -39.97 -22.46
C ASN A 94 -10.91 -39.87 -21.07
N LEU A 95 -9.72 -39.26 -20.97
CA LEU A 95 -9.04 -39.06 -19.69
C LEU A 95 -9.86 -38.16 -18.76
N TYR A 96 -10.45 -37.08 -19.29
CA TYR A 96 -11.37 -36.25 -18.53
C TYR A 96 -12.64 -36.99 -18.12
N GLU A 97 -13.25 -37.77 -19.00
CA GLU A 97 -14.47 -38.55 -18.68
C GLU A 97 -14.19 -39.57 -17.56
N ILE A 98 -13.06 -40.28 -17.61
CA ILE A 98 -12.64 -41.22 -16.56
C ILE A 98 -12.37 -40.48 -15.24
N ALA A 99 -11.71 -39.32 -15.30
CA ALA A 99 -11.43 -38.51 -14.11
C ALA A 99 -12.75 -38.01 -13.48
N LEU A 100 -13.70 -37.52 -14.28
CA LEU A 100 -14.99 -37.02 -13.81
C LEU A 100 -15.91 -38.10 -13.24
N GLN A 101 -15.82 -39.34 -13.72
CA GLN A 101 -16.55 -40.46 -13.12
C GLN A 101 -16.09 -40.76 -11.69
N ARG A 102 -14.82 -40.47 -11.37
CA ARG A 102 -14.22 -40.78 -10.06
C ARG A 102 -14.15 -39.58 -9.12
N PHE A 103 -13.86 -38.41 -9.66
CA PHE A 103 -13.68 -37.15 -8.93
C PHE A 103 -14.75 -36.14 -9.34
N SER A 104 -16.02 -36.57 -9.31
CA SER A 104 -17.15 -35.79 -9.80
C SER A 104 -17.39 -34.48 -9.03
N GLY A 105 -16.91 -34.37 -7.79
CA GLY A 105 -17.09 -33.20 -6.93
C GLY A 105 -16.03 -32.11 -7.07
N ASP A 106 -14.96 -32.32 -7.85
CA ASP A 106 -13.94 -31.28 -8.03
C ASP A 106 -14.35 -30.27 -9.13
N PHE A 107 -14.62 -29.04 -8.69
CA PHE A 107 -14.95 -27.92 -9.58
C PHE A 107 -13.82 -27.61 -10.56
N SER A 108 -12.55 -27.68 -10.14
CA SER A 108 -11.40 -27.35 -10.98
C SER A 108 -11.28 -28.32 -12.16
N LEU A 109 -11.44 -29.61 -11.90
CA LEU A 109 -11.50 -30.65 -12.92
C LEU A 109 -12.65 -30.41 -13.90
N CYS A 110 -13.87 -30.19 -13.39
CA CYS A 110 -15.05 -29.96 -14.22
C CYS A 110 -14.90 -28.73 -15.13
N LEU A 111 -14.40 -27.62 -14.57
CA LEU A 111 -14.15 -26.39 -15.30
C LEU A 111 -13.08 -26.59 -16.38
N SER A 112 -12.01 -27.33 -16.07
CA SER A 112 -10.94 -27.61 -17.03
C SER A 112 -11.42 -28.50 -18.20
N TYR A 113 -12.31 -29.45 -17.94
CA TYR A 113 -12.96 -30.25 -18.98
C TYR A 113 -13.90 -29.40 -19.83
N PHE A 114 -14.75 -28.58 -19.21
CA PHE A 114 -15.64 -27.67 -19.93
C PHE A 114 -14.87 -26.70 -20.83
N LYS A 115 -13.78 -26.10 -20.34
CA LYS A 115 -12.88 -25.25 -21.14
C LYS A 115 -12.25 -26.02 -22.30
N PHE A 116 -11.87 -27.28 -22.09
CA PHE A 116 -11.37 -28.14 -23.16
C PHE A 116 -12.43 -28.40 -24.23
N CYS A 117 -13.65 -28.80 -23.85
CA CYS A 117 -14.76 -28.98 -24.78
C CYS A 117 -15.05 -27.72 -25.61
N LYS A 118 -15.00 -26.55 -24.97
CA LYS A 118 -15.12 -25.24 -25.64
C LYS A 118 -14.01 -25.00 -26.67
N GLN A 119 -12.76 -25.26 -26.32
CA GLN A 119 -11.62 -25.13 -27.24
C GLN A 119 -11.72 -26.08 -28.44
N THR A 120 -12.28 -27.26 -28.24
CA THR A 120 -12.49 -28.25 -29.32
C THR A 120 -13.74 -28.00 -30.19
N HIS A 121 -14.48 -26.92 -29.93
CA HIS A 121 -15.75 -26.58 -30.61
C HIS A 121 -16.84 -27.68 -30.56
N ASP A 122 -16.76 -28.65 -29.65
CA ASP A 122 -17.79 -29.69 -29.44
C ASP A 122 -18.89 -29.14 -28.50
N ILE A 123 -19.89 -28.49 -29.10
CA ILE A 123 -20.99 -27.82 -28.37
C ILE A 123 -21.81 -28.82 -27.54
N ASN A 124 -22.01 -30.04 -28.05
CA ASN A 124 -22.80 -31.07 -27.36
C ASN A 124 -22.05 -31.60 -26.14
N ALA A 125 -20.76 -31.91 -26.27
CA ALA A 125 -19.95 -32.31 -25.13
C ALA A 125 -19.79 -31.19 -24.11
N ALA A 126 -19.67 -29.93 -24.54
CA ALA A 126 -19.62 -28.78 -23.63
C ALA A 126 -20.93 -28.62 -22.83
N ASN A 127 -22.09 -28.79 -23.46
CA ASN A 127 -23.39 -28.74 -22.76
C ASN A 127 -23.54 -29.90 -21.77
N ILE A 128 -23.16 -31.13 -22.14
CA ILE A 128 -23.21 -32.30 -21.23
C ILE A 128 -22.25 -32.11 -20.06
N ALA A 129 -21.03 -31.62 -20.31
CA ALA A 129 -20.05 -31.28 -19.29
C ALA A 129 -20.61 -30.23 -18.32
N LEU A 130 -21.25 -29.18 -18.85
CA LEU A 130 -21.86 -28.13 -18.04
C LEU A 130 -23.00 -28.65 -17.16
N GLN A 131 -23.91 -29.47 -17.71
CA GLN A 131 -25.01 -30.07 -16.93
C GLN A 131 -24.47 -31.00 -15.83
N THR A 132 -23.42 -31.76 -16.14
CA THR A 132 -22.75 -32.64 -15.17
C THR A 132 -22.09 -31.82 -14.06
N MET A 133 -21.44 -30.71 -14.42
CA MET A 133 -20.84 -29.76 -13.47
C MET A 133 -21.89 -29.12 -12.56
N ILE A 134 -23.01 -28.65 -13.11
CA ILE A 134 -24.12 -28.08 -12.32
C ILE A 134 -24.69 -29.11 -11.35
N LYS A 135 -24.85 -30.37 -11.79
CA LYS A 135 -25.40 -31.44 -10.95
C LYS A 135 -24.47 -31.80 -9.79
N ASN A 136 -23.17 -31.92 -10.06
CA ASN A 136 -22.21 -32.42 -9.08
C ASN A 136 -21.65 -31.31 -8.16
N CYS A 137 -21.52 -30.09 -8.67
CA CYS A 137 -20.96 -28.94 -7.96
C CYS A 137 -22.03 -27.86 -7.70
N SER A 138 -23.27 -28.25 -7.43
CA SER A 138 -24.39 -27.33 -7.22
C SER A 138 -24.20 -26.38 -6.02
N GLN A 139 -23.34 -26.75 -5.06
CA GLN A 139 -23.00 -26.00 -3.85
C GLN A 139 -21.97 -24.89 -4.05
N THR A 140 -21.31 -24.79 -5.20
CA THR A 140 -20.35 -23.72 -5.50
C THR A 140 -21.01 -22.65 -6.38
N PRO A 141 -21.13 -21.39 -5.94
CA PRO A 141 -21.72 -20.31 -6.72
C PRO A 141 -21.07 -20.08 -8.09
N GLU A 142 -19.76 -20.28 -8.20
CA GLU A 142 -18.95 -20.07 -9.41
C GLU A 142 -19.43 -20.94 -10.60
N VAL A 143 -19.99 -22.11 -10.32
CA VAL A 143 -20.56 -23.01 -11.34
C VAL A 143 -21.71 -22.35 -12.08
N TRP A 144 -22.57 -21.63 -11.36
CA TRP A 144 -23.71 -20.94 -11.93
C TRP A 144 -23.28 -19.72 -12.74
N GLN A 145 -22.21 -19.04 -12.32
CA GLN A 145 -21.59 -17.97 -13.11
C GLN A 145 -21.02 -18.49 -14.43
N VAL A 146 -20.29 -19.60 -14.41
CA VAL A 146 -19.75 -20.24 -15.63
C VAL A 146 -20.88 -20.69 -16.56
N ALA A 147 -21.97 -21.24 -16.00
CA ALA A 147 -23.15 -21.61 -16.78
C ALA A 147 -23.80 -20.39 -17.44
N ALA A 148 -23.99 -19.31 -16.70
CA ALA A 148 -24.56 -18.07 -17.21
C ALA A 148 -23.70 -17.46 -18.32
N ALA A 149 -22.38 -17.39 -18.11
CA ALA A 149 -21.43 -16.87 -19.09
C ALA A 149 -21.43 -17.69 -20.39
N TRP A 150 -21.53 -19.02 -20.30
CA TRP A 150 -21.65 -19.89 -21.48
C TRP A 150 -22.93 -19.60 -22.28
N HIS A 151 -24.07 -19.53 -21.61
CA HIS A 151 -25.35 -19.25 -22.26
C HIS A 151 -25.38 -17.83 -22.85
N ALA A 152 -24.83 -16.83 -22.15
CA ALA A 152 -24.85 -15.44 -22.57
C ALA A 152 -23.83 -15.12 -23.69
N HIS A 153 -22.58 -15.54 -23.57
CA HIS A 153 -21.52 -15.16 -24.51
C HIS A 153 -21.41 -16.11 -25.71
N ASP A 154 -21.42 -17.42 -25.47
CA ASP A 154 -21.17 -18.40 -26.52
C ASP A 154 -22.47 -18.75 -27.28
N ARG A 155 -23.59 -18.85 -26.57
CA ARG A 155 -24.90 -19.16 -27.19
C ARG A 155 -25.76 -17.95 -27.52
N LYS A 156 -25.39 -16.75 -27.05
CA LYS A 156 -26.17 -15.51 -27.18
C LYS A 156 -27.62 -15.64 -26.69
N ASP A 157 -27.86 -16.53 -25.73
CA ASP A 157 -29.17 -16.79 -25.15
C ASP A 157 -29.21 -16.26 -23.71
N LEU A 158 -29.65 -15.01 -23.58
CA LEU A 158 -29.75 -14.31 -22.31
C LEU A 158 -30.85 -14.90 -21.41
N ASN A 159 -31.92 -15.44 -22.00
CA ASN A 159 -33.02 -16.03 -21.23
C ASN A 159 -32.56 -17.30 -20.51
N SER A 160 -31.86 -18.19 -21.22
CA SER A 160 -31.29 -19.39 -20.62
C SER A 160 -30.23 -19.06 -19.55
N ALA A 161 -29.43 -18.01 -19.77
CA ALA A 161 -28.46 -17.53 -18.79
C ALA A 161 -29.13 -17.05 -17.49
N LEU A 162 -30.20 -16.26 -17.61
CA LEU A 162 -30.97 -15.77 -16.47
C LEU A 162 -31.70 -16.90 -15.72
N ILE A 163 -32.24 -17.89 -16.43
CA ILE A 163 -32.85 -19.08 -15.80
C ILE A 163 -31.80 -19.85 -14.98
N ALA A 164 -30.59 -20.01 -15.52
CA ALA A 164 -29.50 -20.66 -14.80
C ALA A 164 -29.11 -19.85 -13.55
N LEU A 165 -28.93 -18.53 -13.65
CA LEU A 165 -28.62 -17.69 -12.49
C LEU A 165 -29.72 -17.69 -11.43
N ASN A 166 -30.99 -17.59 -11.82
CA ASN A 166 -32.10 -17.62 -10.87
C ASN A 166 -32.16 -18.95 -10.10
N LYS A 167 -31.87 -20.08 -10.76
CA LYS A 167 -31.70 -21.38 -10.09
C LYS A 167 -30.48 -21.41 -9.17
N GLY A 168 -29.40 -20.73 -9.54
CA GLY A 168 -28.24 -20.54 -8.66
C GLY A 168 -28.58 -19.71 -7.42
N LEU A 169 -29.31 -18.60 -7.59
CA LEU A 169 -29.73 -17.69 -6.52
C LEU A 169 -30.74 -18.31 -5.56
N THR A 170 -31.59 -19.25 -6.00
CA THR A 170 -32.47 -19.97 -5.07
C THR A 170 -31.70 -20.87 -4.11
N LEU A 171 -30.55 -21.40 -4.54
CA LEU A 171 -29.65 -22.23 -3.74
C LEU A 171 -28.67 -21.38 -2.92
N HIS A 172 -28.13 -20.31 -3.52
CA HIS A 172 -27.06 -19.47 -2.98
C HIS A 172 -27.55 -18.04 -2.69
N LYS A 173 -28.45 -17.93 -1.72
CA LYS A 173 -29.11 -16.65 -1.35
C LYS A 173 -28.15 -15.58 -0.82
N ASN A 174 -26.94 -15.95 -0.40
CA ASN A 174 -25.95 -15.04 0.18
C ASN A 174 -24.82 -14.66 -0.82
N SER A 175 -24.87 -15.15 -2.07
CA SER A 175 -23.76 -14.94 -3.01
C SER A 175 -23.86 -13.57 -3.70
N GLN A 176 -23.02 -12.63 -3.26
CA GLN A 176 -22.86 -11.31 -3.90
C GLN A 176 -22.53 -11.44 -5.41
N LEU A 177 -21.63 -12.37 -5.77
CA LEU A 177 -21.19 -12.61 -7.15
C LEU A 177 -22.36 -12.91 -8.11
N LEU A 178 -23.29 -13.78 -7.69
CA LEU A 178 -24.42 -14.17 -8.53
C LEU A 178 -25.41 -13.03 -8.72
N TYR A 179 -25.63 -12.20 -7.69
CA TYR A 179 -26.48 -11.02 -7.80
C TYR A 179 -25.89 -9.98 -8.75
N THR A 180 -24.59 -9.72 -8.67
CA THR A 180 -23.91 -8.80 -9.60
C THR A 180 -24.04 -9.26 -11.05
N GLU A 181 -23.81 -10.56 -11.31
CA GLU A 181 -23.91 -11.11 -12.67
C GLU A 181 -25.35 -11.09 -13.19
N ALA A 182 -26.34 -11.43 -12.34
CA ALA A 182 -27.74 -11.39 -12.71
C ALA A 182 -28.20 -9.97 -13.09
N ILE A 183 -27.81 -8.96 -12.29
CA ILE A 183 -28.13 -7.55 -12.59
C ILE A 183 -27.46 -7.13 -13.90
N LYS A 184 -26.18 -7.46 -14.13
CA LYS A 184 -25.48 -7.16 -15.40
C LYS A 184 -26.18 -7.80 -16.60
N LEU A 185 -26.61 -9.05 -16.49
CA LEU A 185 -27.31 -9.73 -17.58
C LEU A 185 -28.69 -9.12 -17.85
N GLU A 186 -29.50 -8.83 -16.83
CA GLU A 186 -30.80 -8.16 -17.01
C GLU A 186 -30.63 -6.77 -17.66
N LEU A 187 -29.59 -6.01 -17.31
CA LEU A 187 -29.26 -4.74 -17.97
C LEU A 187 -28.81 -4.95 -19.43
N SER A 188 -28.09 -6.04 -19.72
CA SER A 188 -27.66 -6.38 -21.08
C SER A 188 -28.83 -6.77 -22.00
N VAL A 189 -29.91 -7.34 -21.45
CA VAL A 189 -31.14 -7.68 -22.20
C VAL A 189 -31.74 -6.42 -22.82
N ILE A 190 -31.79 -5.32 -22.09
CA ILE A 190 -32.30 -4.04 -22.59
C ILE A 190 -31.40 -3.50 -23.71
N LYS A 191 -30.08 -3.53 -23.49
CA LYS A 191 -29.10 -3.06 -24.49
C LYS A 191 -29.19 -3.82 -25.81
N ASN A 192 -29.46 -5.13 -25.77
CA ASN A 192 -29.43 -6.00 -26.94
C ASN A 192 -30.78 -6.08 -27.69
N ASN A 193 -31.92 -6.00 -26.99
CA ASN A 193 -33.23 -6.24 -27.59
C ASN A 193 -33.95 -4.96 -28.05
N ALA A 194 -33.94 -3.90 -27.24
CA ALA A 194 -34.48 -2.58 -27.60
C ALA A 194 -34.19 -1.58 -26.46
N PRO A 195 -33.28 -0.59 -26.64
CA PRO A 195 -32.97 0.38 -25.60
C PRO A 195 -34.11 1.36 -25.30
N GLU A 196 -35.07 1.53 -26.21
CA GLU A 196 -36.19 2.49 -26.09
C GLU A 196 -37.51 1.87 -25.61
N ASP A 197 -37.57 0.55 -25.41
CA ASP A 197 -38.79 -0.12 -24.95
C ASP A 197 -39.03 0.15 -23.45
N THR A 198 -39.90 1.13 -23.18
CA THR A 198 -40.31 1.53 -21.83
C THR A 198 -40.97 0.41 -21.02
N GLU A 199 -41.61 -0.57 -21.66
CA GLU A 199 -42.25 -1.68 -20.96
C GLU A 199 -41.21 -2.71 -20.52
N LEU A 200 -40.24 -3.02 -21.39
CA LEU A 200 -39.11 -3.89 -21.07
C LEU A 200 -38.26 -3.29 -19.94
N GLN A 201 -37.99 -1.98 -19.99
CA GLN A 201 -37.29 -1.26 -18.93
C GLN A 201 -38.01 -1.38 -17.58
N ARG A 202 -39.33 -1.19 -17.53
CA ARG A 202 -40.11 -1.35 -16.29
C ARG A 202 -40.06 -2.77 -15.73
N ARG A 203 -40.18 -3.78 -16.60
CA ARG A 203 -40.12 -5.20 -16.19
C ARG A 203 -38.76 -5.55 -15.59
N VAL A 204 -37.67 -5.06 -16.18
CA VAL A 204 -36.32 -5.26 -15.65
C VAL A 204 -36.12 -4.51 -14.34
N CYS A 205 -36.58 -3.26 -14.22
CA CYS A 205 -36.54 -2.54 -12.95
C CYS A 205 -37.28 -3.29 -11.83
N ALA A 206 -38.48 -3.81 -12.10
CA ALA A 206 -39.22 -4.62 -11.13
C ALA A 206 -38.45 -5.88 -10.70
N LYS A 207 -37.79 -6.57 -11.63
CA LYS A 207 -36.92 -7.72 -11.28
C LYS A 207 -35.72 -7.30 -10.43
N ILE A 208 -35.04 -6.21 -10.79
CA ILE A 208 -33.91 -5.70 -10.00
C ILE A 208 -34.39 -5.31 -8.59
N GLU A 209 -35.58 -4.73 -8.44
CA GLU A 209 -36.20 -4.47 -7.14
C GLU A 209 -36.41 -5.76 -6.34
N THR A 210 -36.87 -6.85 -6.96
CA THR A 210 -36.97 -8.15 -6.27
C THR A 210 -35.61 -8.68 -5.82
N TYR A 211 -34.57 -8.53 -6.65
CA TYR A 211 -33.21 -8.90 -6.25
C TYR A 211 -32.72 -8.06 -5.08
N LEU A 212 -32.97 -6.74 -5.09
CA LEU A 212 -32.62 -5.85 -3.99
C LEU A 212 -33.34 -6.20 -2.69
N GLN A 213 -34.62 -6.60 -2.76
CA GLN A 213 -35.33 -7.09 -1.58
C GLN A 213 -34.65 -8.35 -1.01
N LEU A 214 -34.25 -9.30 -1.86
CA LEU A 214 -33.55 -10.52 -1.43
C LEU A 214 -32.15 -10.20 -0.85
N ILE A 215 -31.40 -9.29 -1.47
CA ILE A 215 -30.09 -8.85 -1.00
C ILE A 215 -30.20 -8.19 0.39
N CYS A 216 -31.22 -7.35 0.61
CA CYS A 216 -31.46 -6.75 1.92
C CYS A 216 -31.79 -7.78 3.00
N VAL A 217 -32.46 -8.87 2.67
CA VAL A 217 -32.83 -9.93 3.63
C VAL A 217 -31.63 -10.84 3.95
N HIS A 218 -30.80 -11.15 2.96
CA HIS A 218 -29.81 -12.22 3.08
C HIS A 218 -28.36 -11.75 3.25
N ILE A 219 -27.99 -10.59 2.71
CA ILE A 219 -26.61 -10.09 2.69
C ILE A 219 -26.48 -8.84 3.59
N ASN A 220 -27.42 -7.89 3.48
CA ASN A 220 -27.46 -6.64 4.25
C ASN A 220 -26.10 -5.93 4.39
N ASP A 221 -25.29 -5.96 3.33
CA ASP A 221 -23.98 -5.32 3.25
C ASP A 221 -24.10 -4.00 2.48
N PHE A 222 -23.83 -2.89 3.15
CA PHE A 222 -23.94 -1.55 2.58
C PHE A 222 -22.88 -1.29 1.49
N LYS A 223 -21.70 -1.93 1.58
CA LYS A 223 -20.65 -1.80 0.54
C LYS A 223 -21.11 -2.40 -0.78
N PHE A 224 -21.73 -3.57 -0.70
CA PHE A 224 -22.30 -4.25 -1.88
C PHE A 224 -23.46 -3.46 -2.51
N LEU A 225 -24.29 -2.80 -1.68
CA LEU A 225 -25.34 -1.90 -2.19
C LEU A 225 -24.75 -0.69 -2.94
N ILE A 226 -23.62 -0.14 -2.48
CA ILE A 226 -22.90 0.94 -3.18
C ILE A 226 -22.30 0.42 -4.51
N GLU A 227 -21.75 -0.79 -4.53
CA GLU A 227 -21.27 -1.40 -5.79
C GLU A 227 -22.39 -1.57 -6.82
N ILE A 228 -23.57 -2.05 -6.39
CA ILE A 228 -24.74 -2.14 -7.25
C ILE A 228 -25.20 -0.75 -7.71
N LEU A 229 -25.18 0.24 -6.82
CA LEU A 229 -25.55 1.61 -7.17
C LEU A 229 -24.65 2.17 -8.29
N ASN A 230 -23.33 2.01 -8.17
CA ASN A 230 -22.36 2.39 -9.21
C ASN A 230 -22.60 1.67 -10.54
N LEU A 231 -23.01 0.39 -10.52
CA LEU A 231 -23.35 -0.35 -11.75
C LEU A 231 -24.62 0.19 -12.42
N LEU A 232 -25.61 0.60 -11.63
CA LEU A 232 -26.88 1.14 -12.13
C LEU A 232 -26.73 2.57 -12.67
N GLU A 233 -25.78 3.36 -12.17
CA GLU A 233 -25.52 4.75 -12.61
C GLU A 233 -25.33 4.91 -14.12
N LEU A 234 -24.80 3.88 -14.78
CA LEU A 234 -24.58 3.87 -16.23
C LEU A 234 -25.89 3.87 -17.05
N TYR A 235 -27.04 3.63 -16.42
CA TYR A 235 -28.32 3.43 -17.09
C TYR A 235 -29.38 4.42 -16.60
N SER A 236 -29.74 5.38 -17.46
CA SER A 236 -30.67 6.48 -17.13
C SER A 236 -32.07 6.04 -16.71
N PHE A 237 -32.55 4.88 -17.16
CA PHE A 237 -33.87 4.33 -16.80
C PHE A 237 -33.92 3.71 -15.40
N THR A 238 -32.77 3.47 -14.76
CA THR A 238 -32.71 2.80 -13.44
C THR A 238 -32.87 3.75 -12.24
N LYS A 239 -33.14 5.05 -12.48
CA LYS A 239 -33.28 6.07 -11.43
C LYS A 239 -34.27 5.71 -10.32
N SER A 240 -35.39 5.06 -10.65
CA SER A 240 -36.37 4.60 -9.64
C SER A 240 -35.76 3.60 -8.67
N VAL A 241 -34.99 2.65 -9.19
CA VAL A 241 -34.30 1.61 -8.43
C VAL A 241 -33.14 2.20 -7.63
N GLN A 242 -32.40 3.14 -8.21
CA GLN A 242 -31.32 3.87 -7.53
C GLN A 242 -31.87 4.64 -6.32
N ASN A 243 -33.00 5.34 -6.46
CA ASN A 243 -33.65 6.04 -5.35
C ASN A 243 -34.08 5.08 -4.24
N LEU A 244 -34.60 3.89 -4.59
CA LEU A 244 -34.97 2.87 -3.62
C LEU A 244 -33.75 2.34 -2.83
N ILE A 245 -32.59 2.19 -3.49
CA ILE A 245 -31.33 1.83 -2.83
C ILE A 245 -30.90 2.93 -1.87
N ILE A 246 -30.94 4.19 -2.31
CA ILE A 246 -30.55 5.35 -1.50
C ILE A 246 -31.47 5.49 -0.28
N ASP A 247 -32.79 5.34 -0.44
CA ASP A 247 -33.75 5.35 0.68
C ASP A 247 -33.45 4.28 1.71
N LYS A 248 -33.05 3.09 1.26
CA LYS A 248 -32.71 1.97 2.14
C LYS A 248 -31.35 2.17 2.82
N LEU A 249 -30.35 2.70 2.11
CA LEU A 249 -29.06 3.07 2.68
C LEU A 249 -29.22 4.15 3.76
N LEU A 250 -30.06 5.16 3.51
CA LEU A 250 -30.35 6.23 4.47
C LEU A 250 -31.19 5.75 5.66
N LYS A 251 -32.07 4.76 5.50
CA LYS A 251 -32.86 4.20 6.61
C LYS A 251 -32.07 3.23 7.49
N ASN A 252 -31.18 2.43 6.90
CA ASN A 252 -30.52 1.33 7.61
C ASN A 252 -29.07 1.64 8.01
N HIS A 253 -28.39 2.57 7.32
CA HIS A 253 -26.95 2.82 7.48
C HIS A 253 -26.59 4.32 7.49
N SER A 254 -27.49 5.19 7.96
CA SER A 254 -27.25 6.64 8.07
C SER A 254 -26.08 7.03 8.97
N GLU A 255 -25.63 6.12 9.82
CA GLU A 255 -24.52 6.35 10.74
C GLU A 255 -23.15 6.13 10.10
N SER A 256 -23.10 5.53 8.89
CA SER A 256 -21.86 5.15 8.21
C SER A 256 -21.30 6.24 7.29
N GLU A 257 -20.03 6.59 7.49
CA GLU A 257 -19.25 7.52 6.65
C GLU A 257 -19.26 7.15 5.16
N LEU A 258 -19.02 5.87 4.85
CA LEU A 258 -18.85 5.39 3.47
C LEU A 258 -20.11 5.58 2.62
N VAL A 259 -21.28 5.56 3.25
CA VAL A 259 -22.56 5.80 2.58
C VAL A 259 -22.67 7.28 2.17
N TRP A 260 -22.29 8.19 3.07
CA TRP A 260 -22.33 9.62 2.78
C TRP A 260 -21.29 10.05 1.75
N ASP A 261 -20.09 9.46 1.80
CA ASP A 261 -19.06 9.68 0.78
C ASP A 261 -19.51 9.19 -0.60
N ALA A 262 -20.04 7.96 -0.69
CA ALA A 262 -20.55 7.43 -1.95
C ALA A 262 -21.70 8.28 -2.53
N LEU A 263 -22.61 8.78 -1.68
CA LEU A 263 -23.70 9.67 -2.09
C LEU A 263 -23.18 11.03 -2.57
N ALA A 264 -22.19 11.60 -1.87
CA ALA A 264 -21.65 12.89 -2.23
C ALA A 264 -20.80 12.83 -3.52
N GLN A 265 -19.98 11.80 -3.69
CA GLN A 265 -19.27 11.55 -4.95
C GLN A 265 -20.22 11.33 -6.13
N ARG A 266 -21.36 10.68 -5.89
CA ARG A 266 -22.41 10.51 -6.89
C ARG A 266 -23.05 11.84 -7.31
N GLU A 267 -23.31 12.74 -6.36
CA GLU A 267 -23.76 14.11 -6.64
C GLU A 267 -22.71 14.90 -7.43
N ARG A 268 -21.40 14.73 -7.12
CA ARG A 268 -20.28 15.31 -7.89
C ARG A 268 -20.23 14.79 -9.33
N ARG A 269 -20.61 13.53 -9.57
CA ARG A 269 -20.74 12.93 -10.91
C ARG A 269 -21.99 13.38 -11.68
N GLY A 270 -22.87 14.18 -11.07
CA GLY A 270 -24.08 14.73 -11.70
C GLY A 270 -25.32 13.83 -11.65
N PHE A 271 -25.33 12.82 -10.77
CA PHE A 271 -26.48 11.92 -10.59
C PHE A 271 -27.34 12.32 -9.38
N HIS A 272 -28.04 13.45 -9.53
CA HIS A 272 -28.81 14.08 -8.45
C HIS A 272 -29.96 13.20 -7.93
N TYR A 273 -30.00 12.99 -6.62
CA TYR A 273 -31.10 12.32 -5.94
C TYR A 273 -32.30 13.27 -5.79
N GLY A 274 -33.46 12.88 -6.31
CA GLY A 274 -34.73 13.61 -6.14
C GLY A 274 -34.99 14.78 -7.11
N GLN A 275 -34.11 15.06 -8.09
CA GLN A 275 -34.35 16.10 -9.10
C GLN A 275 -34.52 15.51 -10.51
N SER A 276 -35.53 15.99 -11.25
CA SER A 276 -35.70 15.72 -12.68
C SER A 276 -34.63 16.48 -13.47
N ASN A 277 -33.86 15.76 -14.31
CA ASN A 277 -32.81 16.31 -15.17
C ASN A 277 -33.29 17.57 -15.91
N SER A 278 -32.84 18.74 -15.46
CA SER A 278 -32.77 19.93 -16.30
C SER A 278 -31.29 20.16 -16.63
N GLU A 279 -30.98 20.45 -17.89
CA GLU A 279 -29.59 20.62 -18.36
C GLU A 279 -28.86 21.80 -17.68
N GLN A 280 -29.61 22.68 -17.00
CA GLN A 280 -29.09 23.77 -16.15
C GLN A 280 -28.67 23.30 -14.73
N ALA A 281 -29.17 22.14 -14.26
CA ALA A 281 -28.82 21.56 -12.95
C ALA A 281 -27.45 20.84 -12.94
N ASN A 282 -26.91 20.50 -14.12
CA ASN A 282 -25.62 19.81 -14.27
C ASN A 282 -24.41 20.76 -14.39
N SER A 283 -24.57 22.05 -14.07
CA SER A 283 -23.41 22.92 -13.97
C SER A 283 -22.51 22.41 -12.84
N LYS A 284 -21.19 22.35 -13.08
CA LYS A 284 -20.22 21.81 -12.10
C LYS A 284 -20.36 22.47 -10.72
N GLU A 285 -20.74 23.75 -10.68
CA GLU A 285 -21.03 24.52 -9.47
C GLU A 285 -22.24 23.99 -8.68
N VAL A 286 -23.35 23.67 -9.36
CA VAL A 286 -24.55 23.11 -8.73
C VAL A 286 -24.27 21.70 -8.22
N CYS A 287 -23.56 20.86 -9.00
CA CYS A 287 -23.18 19.51 -8.56
C CYS A 287 -22.26 19.53 -7.33
N LEU A 288 -21.31 20.47 -7.27
CA LEU A 288 -20.45 20.65 -6.10
C LEU A 288 -21.22 21.19 -4.89
N SER A 289 -22.16 22.12 -5.08
CA SER A 289 -22.98 22.63 -3.98
C SER A 289 -23.90 21.56 -3.36
N LEU A 290 -24.46 20.66 -4.18
CA LEU A 290 -25.29 19.55 -3.73
C LEU A 290 -24.44 18.46 -3.05
N CYS A 291 -23.23 18.21 -3.56
CA CYS A 291 -22.23 17.36 -2.91
C CYS A 291 -21.91 17.85 -1.49
N PHE A 292 -21.63 19.15 -1.32
CA PHE A 292 -21.32 19.74 -0.03
C PHE A 292 -22.53 19.70 0.92
N ALA A 293 -23.73 20.00 0.42
CA ALA A 293 -24.96 19.88 1.20
C ALA A 293 -25.18 18.44 1.73
N LYS A 294 -24.78 17.41 0.96
CA LYS A 294 -24.89 16.01 1.40
C LYS A 294 -23.86 15.62 2.45
N TYR A 295 -22.61 16.11 2.34
CA TYR A 295 -21.64 15.94 3.42
C TYR A 295 -22.11 16.66 4.70
N GLU A 296 -22.66 17.87 4.61
CA GLU A 296 -23.23 18.59 5.75
C GLU A 296 -24.44 17.87 6.38
N GLU A 297 -25.29 17.23 5.57
CA GLU A 297 -26.41 16.41 6.04
C GLU A 297 -25.91 15.14 6.76
N GLY A 298 -24.83 14.54 6.24
CA GLY A 298 -24.14 13.40 6.85
C GLY A 298 -23.51 13.74 8.19
N LEU A 299 -22.80 14.87 8.29
CA LEU A 299 -22.16 15.33 9.54
C LEU A 299 -23.15 15.52 10.70
N LYS A 300 -24.42 15.84 10.39
CA LYS A 300 -25.51 15.94 11.39
C LYS A 300 -26.02 14.57 11.88
N LYS A 301 -25.89 13.52 11.08
CA LYS A 301 -26.49 12.18 11.33
C LYS A 301 -25.47 11.11 11.71
N VAL A 302 -24.18 11.32 11.46
CA VAL A 302 -23.12 10.33 11.67
C VAL A 302 -22.66 10.27 13.14
N SER A 303 -22.20 9.08 13.55
CA SER A 303 -21.71 8.81 14.90
C SER A 303 -20.38 9.53 15.19
N PRO A 304 -20.08 9.93 16.45
CA PRO A 304 -18.87 10.67 16.80
C PRO A 304 -17.55 10.02 16.36
N SER A 305 -17.49 8.68 16.31
CA SER A 305 -16.30 7.93 15.90
C SER A 305 -15.97 8.04 14.42
N GLU A 306 -16.99 8.20 13.57
CA GLU A 306 -16.84 8.26 12.11
C GLU A 306 -16.85 9.71 11.58
N LYS A 307 -17.25 10.68 12.41
CA LYS A 307 -17.21 12.11 12.06
C LYS A 307 -15.81 12.60 11.69
N ALA A 308 -14.77 12.16 12.38
CA ALA A 308 -13.39 12.55 12.07
C ALA A 308 -12.97 12.11 10.67
N SER A 309 -13.36 10.90 10.29
CA SER A 309 -13.04 10.33 8.99
C SER A 309 -13.90 10.98 7.89
N LEU A 310 -15.20 11.19 8.14
CA LEU A 310 -16.08 11.94 7.22
C LEU A 310 -15.59 13.38 6.99
N TRP A 311 -15.12 14.07 8.03
CA TRP A 311 -14.50 15.39 7.91
C TRP A 311 -13.25 15.34 7.03
N SER A 312 -12.39 14.32 7.18
CA SER A 312 -11.19 14.18 6.34
C SER A 312 -11.56 13.99 4.86
N VAL A 313 -12.52 13.11 4.58
CA VAL A 313 -12.99 12.84 3.20
C VAL A 313 -13.69 14.06 2.60
N TYR A 314 -14.51 14.77 3.40
CA TYR A 314 -15.14 16.02 2.97
C TYR A 314 -14.11 17.10 2.64
N LEU A 315 -13.09 17.27 3.49
CA LEU A 315 -12.02 18.25 3.27
C LEU A 315 -11.13 17.88 2.08
N ASP A 316 -10.84 16.60 1.85
CA ASP A 316 -10.13 16.15 0.66
C ASP A 316 -10.95 16.39 -0.62
N CYS A 317 -12.26 16.11 -0.59
CA CYS A 317 -13.16 16.38 -1.70
C CYS A 317 -13.27 17.89 -2.01
N LEU A 318 -13.28 18.74 -0.97
CA LEU A 318 -13.24 20.20 -1.11
C LEU A 318 -11.92 20.69 -1.72
N GLU A 319 -10.78 20.11 -1.34
CA GLU A 319 -9.47 20.45 -1.92
C GLU A 319 -9.35 19.98 -3.38
N GLU A 320 -9.82 18.78 -3.71
CA GLU A 320 -9.88 18.32 -5.10
C GLU A 320 -10.76 19.24 -5.95
N ALA A 321 -11.95 19.61 -5.46
CA ALA A 321 -12.85 20.54 -6.14
C ALA A 321 -12.21 21.92 -6.36
N ARG A 322 -11.37 22.36 -5.42
CA ARG A 322 -10.59 23.61 -5.53
C ARG A 322 -9.49 23.51 -6.58
N LEU A 323 -8.69 22.44 -6.58
CA LEU A 323 -7.62 22.23 -7.56
C LEU A 323 -8.18 22.17 -8.99
N GLU A 324 -9.35 21.56 -9.15
CA GLU A 324 -10.03 21.47 -10.45
C GLU A 324 -10.66 22.80 -10.89
N ASN A 325 -11.10 23.65 -9.96
CA ASN A 325 -11.81 24.91 -10.25
C ASN A 325 -11.19 26.11 -9.53
N ASN A 326 -9.92 26.43 -9.86
CA ASN A 326 -9.13 27.53 -9.32
C ASN A 326 -9.80 28.94 -9.35
N GLN A 327 -10.96 29.10 -9.99
CA GLN A 327 -11.62 30.39 -10.23
C GLN A 327 -12.87 30.65 -9.38
N LEU A 328 -13.31 29.72 -8.51
CA LEU A 328 -14.54 29.91 -7.73
C LEU A 328 -14.27 30.38 -6.28
N PRO A 329 -14.55 31.66 -5.95
CA PRO A 329 -14.30 32.22 -4.61
C PRO A 329 -15.17 31.56 -3.52
N ASP A 330 -16.29 30.99 -3.90
CA ASP A 330 -17.26 30.40 -2.96
C ASP A 330 -16.80 29.03 -2.44
N ILE A 331 -15.95 28.31 -3.18
CA ILE A 331 -15.31 27.06 -2.71
C ILE A 331 -14.26 27.37 -1.62
N LEU A 332 -13.50 28.46 -1.76
CA LEU A 332 -12.56 28.88 -0.73
C LEU A 332 -13.26 29.32 0.56
N LYS A 333 -14.43 29.99 0.45
CA LYS A 333 -15.22 30.37 1.62
C LYS A 333 -15.81 29.15 2.33
N THR A 334 -16.39 28.22 1.57
CA THR A 334 -16.96 26.98 2.12
C THR A 334 -15.89 26.10 2.75
N LEU A 335 -14.70 25.97 2.14
CA LEU A 335 -13.56 25.28 2.75
C LEU A 335 -13.10 25.96 4.04
N LYS A 336 -12.98 27.30 4.08
CA LYS A 336 -12.64 28.03 5.32
C LYS A 336 -13.70 27.85 6.41
N MET A 337 -14.98 27.80 6.05
CA MET A 337 -16.07 27.54 7.00
C MET A 337 -16.04 26.09 7.49
N ALA A 338 -15.82 25.12 6.59
CA ALA A 338 -15.68 23.71 6.91
C ALA A 338 -14.49 23.45 7.84
N LEU A 339 -13.33 24.08 7.59
CA LEU A 339 -12.16 24.00 8.46
C LEU A 339 -12.43 24.63 9.84
N LYS A 340 -13.11 25.79 9.88
CA LYS A 340 -13.55 26.41 11.14
C LYS A 340 -14.46 25.47 11.93
N GLN A 341 -15.50 24.94 11.29
CA GLN A 341 -16.46 24.03 11.94
C GLN A 341 -15.81 22.72 12.41
N ALA A 342 -14.98 22.08 11.58
CA ALA A 342 -14.24 20.88 11.95
C ALA A 342 -13.29 21.12 13.14
N SER A 343 -12.69 22.32 13.21
CA SER A 343 -11.85 22.72 14.34
C SER A 343 -12.63 23.04 15.61
N ASP A 344 -13.85 23.59 15.49
CA ASP A 344 -14.74 23.85 16.64
C ASP A 344 -15.28 22.54 17.22
N GLU A 345 -15.48 21.53 16.38
CA GLU A 345 -15.89 20.20 16.80
C GLU A 345 -14.72 19.30 17.27
N ASN A 346 -13.47 19.79 17.26
CA ASN A 346 -12.22 19.08 17.62
C ASN A 346 -11.89 17.82 16.78
N TYR A 347 -12.48 17.66 15.60
CA TYR A 347 -12.25 16.49 14.74
C TYR A 347 -11.25 16.73 13.61
N LEU A 348 -10.65 17.92 13.53
CA LEU A 348 -9.73 18.29 12.44
C LEU A 348 -8.34 17.63 12.62
N PRO A 349 -7.87 16.79 11.68
CA PRO A 349 -6.51 16.24 11.74
C PRO A 349 -5.42 17.30 11.59
N ASP A 350 -4.24 17.02 12.16
CA ASP A 350 -3.02 17.86 12.15
C ASP A 350 -2.65 18.41 10.75
N ARG A 351 -2.75 17.56 9.72
CA ARG A 351 -2.47 17.87 8.31
C ARG A 351 -3.28 19.06 7.80
N TYR A 352 -4.54 19.16 8.22
CA TYR A 352 -5.44 20.21 7.74
C TYR A 352 -5.24 21.53 8.47
N TYR A 353 -4.67 21.54 9.69
CA TYR A 353 -4.23 22.79 10.32
C TYR A 353 -3.10 23.43 9.53
N ILE A 354 -2.16 22.63 9.01
CA ILE A 354 -1.07 23.12 8.14
C ILE A 354 -1.65 23.71 6.85
N LYS A 355 -2.55 22.98 6.18
CA LYS A 355 -3.23 23.45 4.96
C LYS A 355 -4.08 24.70 5.21
N TRP A 356 -4.75 24.77 6.36
CA TRP A 356 -5.56 25.93 6.73
C TRP A 356 -4.69 27.19 6.89
N VAL A 357 -3.49 27.05 7.44
CA VAL A 357 -2.53 28.14 7.57
C VAL A 357 -2.04 28.64 6.21
N GLU A 358 -1.81 27.76 5.23
CA GLU A 358 -1.45 28.16 3.87
C GLU A 358 -2.57 28.95 3.16
N LEU A 359 -3.82 28.77 3.60
CA LEU A 359 -5.01 29.40 3.00
C LEU A 359 -5.51 30.64 3.75
N ALA A 360 -5.04 30.85 4.97
CA ALA A 360 -5.51 31.91 5.85
C ALA A 360 -4.80 33.24 5.56
N ASN A 361 -5.48 34.34 5.88
CA ASN A 361 -4.85 35.67 5.85
C ASN A 361 -3.92 35.82 7.06
N ASP A 362 -2.87 36.64 6.94
CA ASP A 362 -1.84 36.82 7.98
C ASP A 362 -2.41 37.04 9.39
N LYS A 363 -3.54 37.73 9.53
CA LYS A 363 -4.18 38.02 10.84
C LYS A 363 -4.86 36.81 11.49
N GLU A 364 -5.35 35.85 10.70
CA GLU A 364 -6.04 34.65 11.19
C GLU A 364 -5.06 33.51 11.50
N VAL A 365 -3.89 33.48 10.84
CA VAL A 365 -2.87 32.43 10.96
C VAL A 365 -2.45 32.18 12.41
N LEU A 366 -2.24 33.24 13.18
CA LEU A 366 -1.80 33.14 14.58
C LEU A 366 -2.83 32.42 15.45
N HIS A 367 -4.11 32.74 15.28
CA HIS A 367 -5.20 32.12 16.04
C HIS A 367 -5.41 30.66 15.65
N ILE A 368 -5.30 30.34 14.35
CA ILE A 368 -5.40 28.98 13.83
C ILE A 368 -4.27 28.10 14.39
N LEU A 369 -3.04 28.61 14.41
CA LEU A 369 -1.87 27.88 14.94
C LEU A 369 -1.94 27.68 16.46
N GLU A 370 -2.44 28.67 17.21
CA GLU A 370 -2.67 28.51 18.66
C GLU A 370 -3.76 27.47 18.96
N LYS A 371 -4.84 27.45 18.17
CA LYS A 371 -5.89 26.43 18.30
C LYS A 371 -5.37 25.05 17.92
N GLY A 372 -4.60 24.94 16.84
CA GLY A 372 -3.99 23.68 16.38
C GLY A 372 -2.97 23.12 17.36
N THR A 373 -2.10 23.95 17.94
CA THR A 373 -1.14 23.51 18.98
C THR A 373 -1.81 23.16 20.30
N SER A 374 -2.97 23.76 20.62
CA SER A 374 -3.78 23.36 21.77
C SER A 374 -4.51 22.04 21.55
N ALA A 375 -5.00 21.79 20.33
CA ALA A 375 -5.69 20.55 19.96
C ALA A 375 -4.72 19.36 19.78
N PHE A 376 -3.51 19.61 19.23
CA PHE A 376 -2.48 18.60 19.01
C PHE A 376 -1.13 19.02 19.60
N PRO A 377 -0.94 18.90 20.93
CA PRO A 377 0.29 19.35 21.59
C PRO A 377 1.55 18.57 21.20
N GLU A 378 1.40 17.34 20.69
CA GLU A 378 2.50 16.46 20.30
C GLU A 378 3.01 16.73 18.86
N SER A 379 2.31 17.54 18.07
CA SER A 379 2.67 17.77 16.66
C SER A 379 3.82 18.78 16.50
N ILE A 380 5.01 18.27 16.19
CA ILE A 380 6.24 19.07 16.02
C ILE A 380 6.07 20.11 14.90
N ASP A 381 5.39 19.77 13.81
CA ASP A 381 5.28 20.65 12.63
C ASP A 381 4.38 21.86 12.89
N LEU A 382 3.31 21.71 13.68
CA LEU A 382 2.49 22.84 14.10
C LEU A 382 3.27 23.81 14.99
N TRP A 383 4.07 23.30 15.94
CA TRP A 383 4.95 24.14 16.76
C TRP A 383 6.04 24.84 15.93
N LYS A 384 6.64 24.15 14.96
CA LYS A 384 7.61 24.75 14.02
C LYS A 384 7.00 25.87 13.20
N LEU A 385 5.78 25.68 12.68
CA LEU A 385 5.08 26.70 11.90
C LEU A 385 4.69 27.90 12.76
N LEU A 386 4.22 27.68 13.99
CA LEU A 386 3.90 28.74 14.94
C LEU A 386 5.15 29.57 15.30
N LEU A 387 6.28 28.91 15.57
CA LEU A 387 7.54 29.59 15.85
C LEU A 387 8.07 30.33 14.61
N ARG A 388 7.99 29.72 13.42
CA ARG A 388 8.35 30.39 12.15
C ARG A 388 7.54 31.67 11.95
N TYR A 389 6.22 31.60 12.10
CA TYR A 389 5.34 32.75 11.95
C TYR A 389 5.68 33.85 12.98
N ALA A 390 5.96 33.48 14.23
CA ALA A 390 6.36 34.45 15.26
C ALA A 390 7.72 35.11 14.97
N THR A 391 8.68 34.36 14.41
CA THR A 391 10.00 34.89 14.03
C THR A 391 9.95 35.82 12.81
N ILE A 392 9.09 35.55 11.83
CA ILE A 392 8.94 36.41 10.64
C ILE A 392 8.31 37.76 11.02
N ASN A 393 7.37 37.75 11.97
CA ASN A 393 6.68 38.95 12.42
C ASN A 393 7.38 39.66 13.60
N ASP A 394 8.61 39.24 13.94
CA ASP A 394 9.45 39.80 15.00
C ASP A 394 8.78 39.95 16.38
N MET A 395 7.95 38.97 16.75
CA MET A 395 7.21 38.96 18.01
C MET A 395 8.02 38.31 19.15
N GLU A 396 9.08 38.96 19.62
CA GLU A 396 10.05 38.38 20.56
C GLU A 396 9.41 37.76 21.83
N LYS A 397 8.48 38.48 22.48
CA LYS A 397 7.78 37.97 23.68
C LYS A 397 7.03 36.66 23.39
N LYS A 398 6.39 36.60 22.23
CA LYS A 398 5.58 35.45 21.83
C LYS A 398 6.47 34.27 21.43
N VAL A 399 7.62 34.52 20.82
CA VAL A 399 8.63 33.48 20.52
C VAL A 399 9.07 32.77 21.81
N ASN A 400 9.33 33.52 22.89
CA ASN A 400 9.67 32.95 24.19
C ASN A 400 8.55 32.11 24.79
N GLU A 401 7.32 32.63 24.80
CA GLU A 401 6.16 31.89 25.32
C GLU A 401 5.88 30.62 24.52
N ILE A 402 5.98 30.67 23.19
CA ILE A 402 5.79 29.51 22.30
C ILE A 402 6.89 28.47 22.56
N PHE A 403 8.13 28.91 22.72
CA PHE A 403 9.25 28.03 22.98
C PHE A 403 9.14 27.33 24.34
N ASP A 404 8.81 28.06 25.40
CA ASP A 404 8.64 27.49 26.73
C ASP A 404 7.46 26.50 26.77
N LYS A 405 6.33 26.83 26.13
CA LYS A 405 5.19 25.90 26.02
C LYS A 405 5.51 24.69 25.15
N GLY A 406 6.12 24.90 23.99
CA GLY A 406 6.45 23.83 23.04
C GLY A 406 7.47 22.84 23.60
N THR A 407 8.47 23.32 24.36
CA THR A 407 9.45 22.44 25.02
C THR A 407 8.83 21.62 26.15
N GLN A 408 7.88 22.18 26.91
CA GLN A 408 7.14 21.43 27.94
C GLN A 408 6.24 20.34 27.34
N MET A 409 5.57 20.62 26.22
CA MET A 409 4.63 19.67 25.60
C MET A 409 5.36 18.58 24.80
N LEU A 410 6.35 18.94 23.99
CA LEU A 410 7.06 18.00 23.10
C LEU A 410 8.19 17.22 23.78
N LYS A 411 8.69 17.69 24.93
CA LYS A 411 9.78 17.06 25.70
C LYS A 411 10.97 16.68 24.81
N GLU A 412 11.25 15.38 24.65
CA GLU A 412 12.36 14.80 23.86
C GLU A 412 12.32 15.22 22.38
N ASN A 413 11.12 15.37 21.82
CA ASN A 413 10.92 15.72 20.41
C ASN A 413 11.06 17.22 20.13
N SER A 414 11.39 18.04 21.14
CA SER A 414 11.47 19.49 21.00
C SER A 414 12.74 20.00 20.30
N LEU A 415 13.72 19.12 20.00
CA LEU A 415 15.01 19.49 19.37
C LEU A 415 14.89 20.45 18.16
N PRO A 416 13.93 20.30 17.22
CA PRO A 416 13.77 21.24 16.13
C PRO A 416 13.43 22.67 16.57
N LEU A 417 12.67 22.83 17.67
CA LEU A 417 12.35 24.14 18.22
C LEU A 417 13.58 24.82 18.80
N TRP A 418 14.46 24.07 19.47
CA TRP A 418 15.75 24.59 19.97
C TRP A 418 16.60 25.18 18.86
N PHE A 419 16.72 24.49 17.72
CA PHE A 419 17.48 25.01 16.58
C PHE A 419 16.89 26.28 15.99
N MET A 420 15.57 26.35 15.86
CA MET A 420 14.92 27.54 15.31
C MET A 420 15.05 28.74 16.27
N TYR A 421 14.89 28.50 17.57
CA TYR A 421 15.04 29.52 18.60
C TYR A 421 16.48 30.07 18.65
N LEU A 422 17.49 29.19 18.70
CA LEU A 422 18.90 29.58 18.69
C LEU A 422 19.27 30.33 17.40
N ARG A 423 18.74 29.92 16.24
CA ARG A 423 18.95 30.63 14.97
C ARG A 423 18.35 32.03 14.99
N TYR A 424 17.15 32.21 15.54
CA TYR A 424 16.51 33.52 15.64
C TYR A 424 17.30 34.47 16.53
N TYR A 425 17.68 34.05 17.74
CA TYR A 425 18.49 34.87 18.63
C TYR A 425 19.92 35.10 18.15
N GLY A 426 20.49 34.15 17.39
CA GLY A 426 21.76 34.33 16.68
C GLY A 426 21.69 35.43 15.63
N LEU A 427 20.58 35.55 14.89
CA LEU A 427 20.37 36.65 13.94
C LEU A 427 20.19 38.00 14.63
N LEU A 428 19.59 38.02 15.82
CA LEU A 428 19.44 39.22 16.64
C LEU A 428 20.69 39.61 17.45
N ALA A 429 21.76 38.82 17.37
CA ALA A 429 23.03 39.01 18.09
C ALA A 429 22.85 39.20 19.63
N LYS A 430 21.88 38.50 20.24
CA LYS A 430 21.65 38.53 21.69
C LYS A 430 22.37 37.38 22.40
N ASP A 431 23.67 37.53 22.58
CA ASP A 431 24.55 36.47 23.11
C ASP A 431 24.19 36.01 24.53
N ASP A 432 23.66 36.90 25.37
CA ASP A 432 23.22 36.56 26.73
C ASP A 432 22.05 35.57 26.72
N VAL A 433 21.10 35.76 25.79
CA VAL A 433 19.94 34.88 25.65
C VAL A 433 20.40 33.52 25.10
N ILE A 434 21.32 33.52 24.15
CA ILE A 434 21.89 32.30 23.58
C ILE A 434 22.62 31.48 24.65
N ASP A 435 23.47 32.10 25.47
CA ASP A 435 24.17 31.42 26.56
C ASP A 435 23.18 30.82 27.57
N SER A 436 22.15 31.59 27.97
CA SER A 436 21.11 31.10 28.88
C SER A 436 20.32 29.93 28.29
N THR A 437 20.08 29.95 26.98
CA THR A 437 19.33 28.91 26.26
C THR A 437 20.14 27.63 26.19
N TYR A 438 21.43 27.71 25.84
CA TYR A 438 22.30 26.54 25.89
C TYR A 438 22.39 25.96 27.30
N ARG A 439 22.48 26.79 28.35
CA ARG A 439 22.43 26.29 29.74
C ARG A 439 21.13 25.57 30.06
N LYS A 440 19.99 26.10 29.61
CA LYS A 440 18.69 25.41 29.75
C LYS A 440 18.64 24.10 28.96
N ALA A 441 19.30 24.02 27.80
CA ALA A 441 19.38 22.80 27.01
C ALA A 441 20.18 21.69 27.70
N LEU A 442 21.14 22.03 28.57
CA LEU A 442 21.93 21.05 29.32
C LEU A 442 21.11 20.31 30.37
N THR A 443 20.02 20.90 30.86
CA THR A 443 19.13 20.26 31.85
C THR A 443 18.02 19.42 31.20
N GLN A 444 18.01 19.32 29.87
CA GLN A 444 17.02 18.57 29.09
C GLN A 444 17.45 17.10 28.86
N PRO A 445 16.51 16.22 28.43
CA PRO A 445 16.80 14.81 28.13
C PRO A 445 17.95 14.59 27.12
N PRO A 446 18.51 13.37 27.06
CA PRO A 446 19.72 13.04 26.30
C PRO A 446 19.64 13.37 24.81
N GLU A 447 18.48 13.19 24.19
CA GLU A 447 18.22 13.46 22.77
C GLU A 447 18.50 14.91 22.39
N ILE A 448 18.29 15.84 23.34
CA ILE A 448 18.50 17.28 23.15
C ILE A 448 19.89 17.68 23.64
N SER A 449 20.26 17.22 24.83
CA SER A 449 21.51 17.64 25.47
C SER A 449 22.74 17.11 24.73
N GLN A 450 22.73 15.87 24.23
CA GLN A 450 23.88 15.31 23.48
C GLN A 450 24.14 16.08 22.19
N VAL A 451 23.10 16.54 21.49
CA VAL A 451 23.22 17.25 20.21
C VAL A 451 23.61 18.72 20.41
N LEU A 452 23.13 19.37 21.47
CA LEU A 452 23.39 20.79 21.73
C LEU A 452 24.71 21.04 22.46
N LYS A 453 25.24 20.06 23.22
CA LYS A 453 26.53 20.14 23.91
C LYS A 453 27.69 20.51 22.96
N PRO A 454 27.92 19.81 21.81
CA PRO A 454 28.99 20.15 20.88
C PRO A 454 28.86 21.56 20.29
N ARG A 455 27.64 21.94 19.89
CA ARG A 455 27.36 23.26 19.29
C ARG A 455 27.55 24.41 20.27
N TYR A 456 27.27 24.19 21.56
CA TYR A 456 27.50 25.20 22.58
C TYR A 456 28.99 25.52 22.71
N ILE A 457 29.87 24.51 22.65
CA ILE A 457 31.32 24.71 22.69
C ILE A 457 31.80 25.46 21.44
N GLU A 458 31.32 25.08 20.26
CA GLU A 458 31.64 25.79 19.01
C GLU A 458 31.21 27.25 19.09
N TRP A 459 30.00 27.54 19.57
CA TRP A 459 29.52 28.89 19.74
C TRP A 459 30.35 29.69 20.76
N LEU A 460 30.70 29.10 21.91
CA LEU A 460 31.56 29.73 22.91
C LEU A 460 32.95 30.03 22.36
N ALA A 461 33.53 29.11 21.60
CA ALA A 461 34.84 29.31 20.98
C ALA A 461 34.81 30.47 19.98
N LEU A 462 33.74 30.58 19.17
CA LEU A 462 33.57 31.65 18.20
C LEU A 462 33.31 33.03 18.83
N GLN A 463 32.52 33.11 19.90
CA GLN A 463 32.11 34.42 20.48
C GLN A 463 32.97 34.87 21.66
N LYS A 464 33.34 33.95 22.57
CA LYS A 464 34.06 34.26 23.83
C LYS A 464 35.50 33.74 23.85
N GLY A 465 35.88 32.94 22.85
CA GLY A 465 37.22 32.40 22.68
C GLY A 465 37.43 31.01 23.29
N ILE A 466 38.52 30.36 22.87
CA ILE A 466 38.87 28.97 23.20
C ILE A 466 38.98 28.70 24.71
N ASN A 467 39.41 29.68 25.50
CA ASN A 467 39.63 29.49 26.94
C ASN A 467 38.33 29.26 27.71
N ASP A 468 37.24 29.93 27.33
CA ASP A 468 35.94 29.72 27.94
C ASP A 468 35.28 28.44 27.41
N ALA A 469 35.52 28.09 26.15
CA ALA A 469 35.16 26.78 25.59
C ALA A 469 35.83 25.63 26.37
N ARG A 470 37.13 25.73 26.71
CA ARG A 470 37.86 24.75 27.54
C ARG A 470 37.28 24.59 28.94
N LYS A 471 36.93 25.69 29.61
CA LYS A 471 36.30 25.65 30.95
C LYS A 471 34.96 24.93 30.89
N MET A 472 34.11 25.28 29.93
CA MET A 472 32.81 24.65 29.78
C MET A 472 32.92 23.20 29.32
N TYR A 473 33.88 22.86 28.46
CA TYR A 473 34.18 21.49 28.08
C TYR A 473 34.46 20.61 29.30
N ASN A 474 35.31 21.05 30.24
CA ASN A 474 35.62 20.29 31.45
C ASN A 474 34.37 20.03 32.33
N VAL A 475 33.41 20.96 32.32
CA VAL A 475 32.13 20.76 33.01
C VAL A 475 31.26 19.76 32.26
N LEU A 476 31.12 19.92 30.95
CA LEU A 476 30.24 19.10 30.10
C LEU A 476 30.73 17.66 29.92
N ALA A 477 32.04 17.46 29.84
CA ALA A 477 32.66 16.15 29.70
C ALA A 477 32.43 15.26 30.94
N ASN A 478 32.24 15.87 32.11
CA ASN A 478 31.96 15.16 33.36
C ASN A 478 30.46 15.03 33.68
N GLN A 479 29.58 15.61 32.85
CA GLN A 479 28.13 15.54 33.04
C GLN A 479 27.50 14.48 32.11
N GLU A 480 26.82 13.50 32.71
CA GLU A 480 25.96 12.56 31.98
C GLU A 480 24.79 13.32 31.33
N PRO A 481 24.36 12.97 30.11
CA PRO A 481 24.84 11.87 29.25
C PRO A 481 26.13 12.21 28.50
N PHE A 482 27.04 11.24 28.42
CA PHE A 482 28.29 11.39 27.67
C PHE A 482 28.00 11.51 26.16
N CYS A 483 28.78 12.32 25.45
CA CYS A 483 28.60 12.56 24.02
C CYS A 483 29.95 12.49 23.28
N LYS A 484 30.12 11.50 22.39
CA LYS A 484 31.35 11.33 21.57
C LYS A 484 31.63 12.55 20.70
N GLU A 485 30.57 13.14 20.13
CA GLU A 485 30.69 14.32 19.26
C GLU A 485 31.30 15.51 20.00
N LEU A 486 31.05 15.64 21.32
CA LEU A 486 31.62 16.70 22.15
C LEU A 486 33.15 16.66 22.20
N HIS A 487 33.72 15.47 22.38
CA HIS A 487 35.17 15.29 22.38
C HIS A 487 35.76 15.56 20.99
N SER A 488 35.03 15.15 19.96
CA SER A 488 35.44 15.33 18.57
C SER A 488 35.43 16.81 18.16
N THR A 489 34.40 17.58 18.54
CA THR A 489 34.33 19.02 18.27
C THR A 489 35.37 19.78 19.06
N MET A 490 35.58 19.47 20.33
CA MET A 490 36.64 20.11 21.13
C MET A 490 38.03 19.83 20.53
N SER A 491 38.30 18.59 20.11
CA SER A 491 39.56 18.23 19.44
C SER A 491 39.76 19.00 18.12
N LYS A 492 38.70 19.19 17.33
CA LYS A 492 38.74 20.02 16.11
C LYS A 492 39.04 21.48 16.44
N LEU A 493 38.39 22.05 17.44
CA LEU A 493 38.63 23.43 17.86
C LEU A 493 40.07 23.64 18.33
N GLU A 494 40.62 22.71 19.11
CA GLU A 494 42.03 22.73 19.52
C GLU A 494 42.98 22.63 18.33
N SER A 495 42.66 21.83 17.30
CA SER A 495 43.48 21.72 16.10
C SER A 495 43.54 23.01 15.27
N MET A 496 42.48 23.83 15.32
CA MET A 496 42.36 25.08 14.56
C MET A 496 43.06 26.27 15.23
N GLU A 497 43.48 26.12 16.49
CA GLU A 497 44.22 27.16 17.21
C GLU A 497 45.64 27.35 16.65
N ILE A 498 46.13 28.58 16.69
CA ILE A 498 47.49 28.92 16.22
C ILE A 498 48.54 28.50 17.26
N GLN A 499 48.16 28.49 18.55
CA GLN A 499 48.99 28.01 19.66
C GLN A 499 48.31 26.84 20.34
N HIS A 500 48.76 25.62 20.00
CA HIS A 500 48.21 24.39 20.56
C HIS A 500 48.62 24.19 22.03
N ASP A 501 47.63 24.04 22.91
CA ASP A 501 47.86 23.47 24.24
C ASP A 501 47.76 21.94 24.14
N TYR A 502 48.89 21.32 23.80
CA TYR A 502 48.97 19.87 23.64
C TYR A 502 48.56 19.08 24.89
N LYS A 503 48.60 19.68 26.09
CA LYS A 503 48.19 19.01 27.33
C LYS A 503 46.67 18.95 27.46
N VAL A 504 45.99 20.06 27.18
CA VAL A 504 44.52 20.11 27.17
C VAL A 504 43.98 19.23 26.05
N TRP A 505 44.60 19.28 24.87
CA TRP A 505 44.20 18.47 23.73
C TRP A 505 44.41 16.96 23.95
N ALA A 506 45.50 16.56 24.61
CA ALA A 506 45.68 15.17 25.04
C ALA A 506 44.63 14.73 26.07
N CYS A 507 44.25 15.62 27.00
CA CYS A 507 43.23 15.34 28.02
C CYS A 507 41.85 15.05 27.39
N VAL A 508 41.47 15.78 26.34
CA VAL A 508 40.21 15.56 25.58
C VAL A 508 40.13 14.13 25.04
N HIS A 509 41.21 13.64 24.44
CA HIS A 509 41.29 12.28 23.89
C HIS A 509 41.33 11.21 24.97
N GLN A 510 42.04 11.47 26.08
CA GLN A 510 42.07 10.57 27.23
C GLN A 510 40.67 10.41 27.86
N LEU A 511 39.92 11.50 28.02
CA LEU A 511 38.55 11.45 28.52
C LEU A 511 37.61 10.69 27.57
N ALA A 512 37.76 10.91 26.26
CA ALA A 512 37.01 10.17 25.25
C ALA A 512 37.29 8.66 25.35
N CYS A 513 38.56 8.26 25.47
CA CYS A 513 38.96 6.85 25.61
C CYS A 513 38.40 6.22 26.89
N LYS A 514 38.36 6.97 28.01
CA LYS A 514 37.79 6.48 29.26
C LYS A 514 36.29 6.24 29.18
N GLN A 515 35.56 7.07 28.45
CA GLN A 515 34.09 7.02 28.37
C GLN A 515 33.59 6.06 27.28
N PHE A 516 34.24 6.04 26.12
CA PHE A 516 33.78 5.29 24.93
C PHE A 516 34.72 4.16 24.49
N GLY A 517 35.88 4.00 25.12
CA GLY A 517 36.92 3.08 24.67
C GLY A 517 36.61 1.59 24.82
N ARG A 518 35.45 1.21 25.37
CA ARG A 518 34.98 -0.20 25.42
C ARG A 518 34.26 -0.62 24.13
N GLU A 519 33.56 0.33 23.51
CA GLU A 519 32.62 0.08 22.40
C GLU A 519 33.12 0.68 21.08
N ASP A 520 34.04 1.63 21.12
CA ASP A 520 34.42 2.42 19.94
C ASP A 520 35.94 2.44 19.70
N VAL A 521 36.34 1.88 18.55
CA VAL A 521 37.73 1.79 18.08
C VAL A 521 38.27 3.14 17.63
N ASP A 522 37.40 4.01 17.08
CA ASP A 522 37.83 5.28 16.47
C ASP A 522 38.42 6.23 17.51
N VAL A 523 37.95 6.15 18.75
CA VAL A 523 38.40 7.03 19.83
C VAL A 523 39.87 6.77 20.18
N TRP A 524 40.29 5.50 20.13
CA TRP A 524 41.68 5.10 20.34
C TRP A 524 42.57 5.48 19.15
N ILE A 525 42.09 5.26 17.92
CA ILE A 525 42.82 5.62 16.70
C ILE A 525 43.01 7.14 16.61
N ASN A 526 41.98 7.94 16.88
CA ASN A 526 42.08 9.40 16.90
C ASN A 526 43.08 9.91 17.95
N HIS A 527 43.17 9.24 19.11
CA HIS A 527 44.15 9.55 20.14
C HIS A 527 45.59 9.24 19.68
N ILE A 528 45.78 8.14 18.94
CA ILE A 528 47.07 7.75 18.36
C ILE A 528 47.47 8.73 17.25
N LEU A 529 46.55 9.05 16.33
CA LEU A 529 46.76 10.01 15.25
C LEU A 529 47.11 11.41 15.79
N PHE A 530 46.53 11.83 16.91
CA PHE A 530 46.90 13.08 17.57
C PHE A 530 48.39 13.13 17.95
N TYR A 531 48.93 12.07 18.56
CA TYR A 531 50.36 12.01 18.91
C TYR A 531 51.27 11.89 17.68
N LEU A 532 50.82 11.19 16.63
CA LEU A 532 51.62 10.97 15.43
C LEU A 532 51.71 12.23 14.54
N HIS A 533 50.61 12.97 14.38
CA HIS A 533 50.57 14.13 13.47
C HIS A 533 50.91 15.45 14.15
N PHE A 534 50.47 15.68 15.40
CA PHE A 534 50.47 17.02 15.99
C PHE A 534 51.51 17.19 17.11
N ASN A 535 51.70 16.20 17.99
CA ASN A 535 52.60 16.33 19.14
C ASN A 535 53.95 15.61 18.94
N LYS A 536 54.80 16.13 18.04
CA LYS A 536 56.15 15.58 17.75
C LYS A 536 57.16 15.86 18.87
N THR A 537 57.00 15.24 20.02
CA THR A 537 58.01 15.21 21.10
C THR A 537 58.82 13.92 21.06
N ASP A 538 60.01 13.88 21.66
CA ASP A 538 60.89 12.69 21.66
C ASP A 538 60.24 11.44 22.30
N SER A 539 59.15 11.62 23.06
CA SER A 539 58.38 10.55 23.73
C SER A 539 57.18 9.99 22.96
N VAL A 540 57.00 10.33 21.67
CA VAL A 540 55.83 9.93 20.86
C VAL A 540 55.66 8.41 20.82
N ASN A 541 56.74 7.67 20.57
CA ASN A 541 56.66 6.20 20.44
C ASN A 541 56.26 5.52 21.75
N GLU A 542 56.74 6.02 22.90
CA GLU A 542 56.38 5.48 24.20
C GLU A 542 54.91 5.76 24.55
N ASN A 543 54.41 6.95 24.22
CA ASN A 543 53.02 7.32 24.45
C ASN A 543 52.07 6.54 23.54
N VAL A 544 52.41 6.36 22.26
CA VAL A 544 51.62 5.57 21.30
C VAL A 544 51.57 4.09 21.73
N GLN A 545 52.69 3.51 22.17
CA GLN A 545 52.72 2.15 22.69
C GLN A 545 51.91 1.98 23.97
N ARG A 546 51.89 2.99 24.85
CA ARG A 546 51.06 2.97 26.05
C ARG A 546 49.57 2.97 25.70
N ILE A 547 49.17 3.84 24.77
CA ILE A 547 47.77 3.93 24.30
C ILE A 547 47.34 2.64 23.60
N TYR A 548 48.23 1.99 22.84
CA TYR A 548 47.96 0.69 22.22
C TYR A 548 47.67 -0.40 23.27
N ARG A 549 48.50 -0.48 24.33
CA ARG A 549 48.28 -1.43 25.44
C ARG A 549 46.98 -1.12 26.20
N ASP A 550 46.69 0.16 26.42
CA ASP A 550 45.46 0.58 27.08
C ASP A 550 44.23 0.22 26.24
N ALA A 551 44.29 0.36 24.91
CA ALA A 551 43.23 -0.06 24.00
C ALA A 551 43.03 -1.58 23.99
N GLU A 552 44.11 -2.37 23.95
CA GLU A 552 44.03 -3.85 24.02
C GLU A 552 43.37 -4.36 25.31
N ASN A 553 43.59 -3.67 26.43
CA ASN A 553 43.02 -4.05 27.73
C ASN A 553 41.57 -3.60 27.92
N THR A 554 41.10 -2.60 27.16
CA THR A 554 39.81 -1.94 27.40
C THR A 554 38.75 -2.27 26.34
N LEU A 555 39.16 -2.55 25.10
CA LEU A 555 38.26 -2.87 23.99
C LEU A 555 37.64 -4.27 24.15
N THR A 556 36.39 -4.39 23.69
CA THR A 556 35.70 -5.67 23.62
C THR A 556 36.46 -6.62 22.67
N PRO A 557 36.62 -7.94 22.99
CA PRO A 557 37.46 -8.86 22.21
C PRO A 557 37.13 -8.96 20.71
N LEU A 558 35.87 -8.68 20.35
CA LEU A 558 35.38 -8.67 18.97
C LEU A 558 35.92 -7.50 18.13
N LEU A 559 36.31 -6.39 18.76
CA LEU A 559 36.75 -5.15 18.10
C LEU A 559 38.29 -5.04 18.00
N LEU A 560 39.03 -5.93 18.67
CA LEU A 560 40.50 -5.96 18.64
C LEU A 560 41.10 -6.21 17.25
N PRO A 561 40.54 -7.09 16.38
CA PRO A 561 41.08 -7.29 15.03
C PRO A 561 40.97 -6.02 14.18
N ASP A 562 39.82 -5.33 14.22
CA ASP A 562 39.58 -4.07 13.50
C ASP A 562 40.50 -2.94 14.01
N PHE A 563 40.72 -2.87 15.33
CA PHE A 563 41.68 -1.93 15.90
C PHE A 563 43.11 -2.16 15.40
N LYS A 564 43.57 -3.41 15.32
CA LYS A 564 44.93 -3.74 14.86
C LYS A 564 45.14 -3.40 13.39
N GLU A 565 44.17 -3.71 12.54
CA GLU A 565 44.22 -3.37 11.11
C GLU A 565 44.26 -1.84 10.89
N ARG A 566 43.41 -1.08 11.59
CA ARG A 566 43.39 0.39 11.47
C ARG A 566 44.64 1.04 12.05
N TYR A 567 45.21 0.47 13.12
CA TYR A 567 46.47 0.93 13.69
C TYR A 567 47.64 0.73 12.73
N GLU A 568 47.75 -0.43 12.11
CA GLU A 568 48.77 -0.71 11.09
C GLU A 568 48.64 0.23 9.89
N LYS A 569 47.40 0.49 9.44
CA LYS A 569 47.13 1.45 8.38
C LYS A 569 47.54 2.87 8.76
N ALA A 570 47.19 3.34 9.97
CA ALA A 570 47.56 4.66 10.47
C ALA A 570 49.09 4.84 10.57
N LEU A 571 49.85 3.77 10.89
CA LEU A 571 51.32 3.79 10.87
C LEU A 571 51.90 3.80 9.45
N SER A 572 51.22 3.19 8.49
CA SER A 572 51.67 3.13 7.09
C SER A 572 51.44 4.43 6.30
N GLU A 573 50.53 5.29 6.76
CA GLU A 573 50.18 6.58 6.14
C GLU A 573 51.07 7.76 6.62
N LEU A 574 51.98 7.51 7.58
CA LEU A 574 53.04 8.43 8.02
C LEU A 574 54.31 8.28 7.18
#